data_AF-A0A811U1H8-F1
#
_entry.id   AF-A0A811U1H8-F1
#
_cell.length_a   1.000
_cell.length_b   1.000
_cell.length_c   1.000
_cell.angle_alpha   90.00
_cell.angle_beta   90.00
_cell.angle_gamma   90.00
#
_symmetry.space_group_name_H-M   'P 1'
#
loop_
_entity.id
_entity.type
_entity.pdbx_description
1 polymer ?
#
loop_
_entity_poly.entity_id
_entity_poly.type
_entity_poly.pdbx_seq_one_letter_code
_entity_poly.pdbx_strand_id
1 'polypeptide(L)'
;MVKKILMVCLGNICRSPIAEAVMIETIEKAGTSAEWKVDSAAIGDWHRGNPPDHRALSTMTKHNIKYNNKARQIKKQDFHDFDYIFGMDEENMSDLRSLAPPSSKAKLLMLGDFGLDKSDRIIVDPYYVSRSLSSYTQ
;
A
#
# COMPACT_ATOMS: atom_id res chain seq x y z
N MET A 1 -18.71 13.18 6.93
CA MET A 1 -18.07 11.90 7.32
C MET A 1 -16.71 11.84 6.66
N VAL A 2 -15.67 11.44 7.39
CA VAL A 2 -14.30 11.30 6.87
C VAL A 2 -14.21 10.01 6.04
N LYS A 3 -13.75 10.10 4.79
CA LYS A 3 -13.53 8.95 3.90
C LYS A 3 -12.21 8.26 4.24
N LYS A 4 -12.14 6.95 4.04
CA LYS A 4 -10.98 6.15 4.45
C LYS A 4 -10.41 5.31 3.31
N ILE A 5 -9.10 5.37 3.14
CA ILE A 5 -8.32 4.64 2.12
C ILE A 5 -7.31 3.71 2.82
N LEU A 6 -7.24 2.46 2.36
CA LEU A 6 -6.23 1.50 2.79
C LEU A 6 -5.37 1.07 1.60
N MET A 7 -4.06 1.24 1.70
CA MET A 7 -3.10 0.76 0.71
C MET A 7 -2.58 -0.63 1.11
N VAL A 8 -2.65 -1.62 0.22
CA VAL A 8 -2.32 -3.02 0.56
C VAL A 8 -1.31 -3.60 -0.42
N CYS A 9 -0.22 -4.14 0.13
CA CYS A 9 0.73 -4.95 -0.62
C CYS A 9 1.04 -6.25 0.14
N LEU A 10 1.97 -7.07 -0.36
CA LEU A 10 2.26 -8.37 0.26
C LEU A 10 2.76 -8.25 1.73
N GLY A 11 3.80 -7.46 1.97
CA GLY A 11 4.49 -7.41 3.27
C GLY A 11 4.41 -6.09 4.05
N ASN A 12 3.77 -5.05 3.50
CA ASN A 12 3.64 -3.71 4.11
C ASN A 12 4.94 -3.05 4.60
N ILE A 13 6.04 -3.32 3.89
CA ILE A 13 7.34 -2.69 4.17
C ILE A 13 7.89 -1.89 2.99
N CYS A 14 7.36 -2.06 1.77
CA CYS A 14 7.84 -1.34 0.58
C CYS A 14 6.73 -0.54 -0.11
N ARG A 15 5.88 -1.22 -0.89
CA ARG A 15 4.92 -0.56 -1.79
C ARG A 15 3.80 0.17 -1.06
N SER A 16 3.08 -0.51 -0.16
CA SER A 16 1.96 0.11 0.54
C SER A 16 2.33 1.24 1.50
N PRO A 17 3.47 1.21 2.24
CA PRO A 17 3.94 2.38 2.97
C PRO A 17 4.22 3.60 2.10
N ILE A 18 4.88 3.41 0.94
CA ILE A 18 5.15 4.50 0.00
C ILE A 18 3.83 5.08 -0.54
N ALA A 19 2.91 4.22 -0.97
CA ALA A 19 1.61 4.65 -1.49
C ALA A 19 0.79 5.42 -0.45
N GLU A 20 0.79 4.99 0.82
CA GLU A 20 0.16 5.73 1.91
C GLU A 20 0.78 7.11 2.06
N ALA A 21 2.12 7.18 2.14
CA ALA A 21 2.83 8.43 2.37
C ALA A 21 2.59 9.45 1.24
N VAL A 22 2.65 8.99 -0.02
CA VAL A 22 2.36 9.80 -1.21
C VAL A 22 0.89 10.27 -1.22
N MET A 23 -0.05 9.41 -0.85
CA MET A 23 -1.47 9.79 -0.79
C MET A 23 -1.74 10.84 0.30
N ILE A 24 -1.14 10.69 1.48
CA ILE A 24 -1.24 11.69 2.56
C ILE A 24 -0.71 13.04 2.07
N GLU A 25 0.48 13.08 1.48
CA GLU A 25 1.07 14.31 0.93
C GLU A 25 0.19 14.93 -0.16
N THR A 26 -0.41 14.10 -1.03
CA THR A 26 -1.33 14.56 -2.09
C THR A 26 -2.60 15.20 -1.51
N ILE A 27 -3.19 14.60 -0.48
CA ILE A 27 -4.37 15.13 0.21
C ILE A 27 -4.04 16.46 0.92
N GLU A 28 -2.87 16.53 1.56
CA GLU A 28 -2.40 17.75 2.23
C GLU A 28 -2.20 18.89 1.24
N LYS A 29 -1.53 18.63 0.11
CA LYS A 29 -1.36 19.62 -0.98
C LYS A 29 -2.68 20.08 -1.59
N ALA A 30 -3.68 19.20 -1.62
CA ALA A 30 -5.03 19.53 -2.07
C ALA A 30 -5.86 20.30 -1.03
N GLY A 31 -5.38 20.44 0.21
CA GLY A 31 -6.10 21.14 1.28
C GLY A 31 -7.32 20.39 1.82
N THR A 32 -7.39 19.07 1.65
CA THR A 32 -8.58 18.24 1.99
C THR A 32 -8.33 17.26 3.13
N SER A 33 -7.28 17.47 3.94
CA SER A 33 -6.89 16.53 5.02
C SER A 33 -7.99 16.24 6.04
N ALA A 34 -8.91 17.18 6.29
CA ALA A 34 -10.03 16.97 7.20
C ALA A 34 -11.08 15.97 6.67
N GLU A 35 -11.07 15.67 5.37
CA GLU A 35 -12.04 14.81 4.71
C GLU A 35 -11.56 13.37 4.54
N TRP A 36 -10.27 13.11 4.76
CA TRP A 36 -9.65 11.82 4.43
C TRP A 36 -8.80 11.27 5.56
N LYS A 37 -8.79 9.94 5.67
CA LYS A 37 -7.83 9.18 6.46
C LYS A 37 -7.21 8.09 5.59
N VAL A 38 -5.89 7.97 5.64
CA VAL A 38 -5.14 6.96 4.89
C VAL A 38 -4.39 6.07 5.87
N ASP A 39 -4.25 4.80 5.53
CA ASP A 39 -3.46 3.80 6.26
C ASP A 39 -2.91 2.77 5.25
N SER A 40 -2.04 1.87 5.69
CA SER A 40 -1.55 0.75 4.90
C SER A 40 -1.53 -0.57 5.67
N ALA A 41 -1.59 -1.67 4.92
CA ALA A 41 -1.55 -3.02 5.48
C ALA A 41 -0.87 -4.02 4.54
N ALA A 42 -0.61 -5.21 5.09
CA ALA A 42 -0.05 -6.38 4.43
C ALA A 42 -1.12 -7.45 4.21
N ILE A 43 -1.00 -8.22 3.14
CA ILE A 43 -1.68 -9.51 3.02
C ILE A 43 -1.09 -10.52 4.03
N GLY A 44 0.25 -10.63 4.03
CA GLY A 44 0.97 -11.52 4.94
C GLY A 44 1.29 -10.89 6.28
N ASP A 45 1.85 -11.68 7.19
CA ASP A 45 2.14 -11.26 8.57
C ASP A 45 3.63 -11.22 8.93
N TRP A 46 4.52 -11.52 7.97
CA TRP A 46 5.95 -11.75 8.23
C TRP A 46 6.70 -10.54 8.80
N HIS A 47 6.18 -9.33 8.61
CA HIS A 47 6.83 -8.10 9.03
C HIS A 47 6.05 -7.32 10.08
N ARG A 48 5.02 -7.91 10.71
CA ARG A 48 4.21 -7.22 11.71
C ARG A 48 5.07 -6.50 12.75
N GLY A 49 4.82 -5.20 12.93
CA GLY A 49 5.50 -4.34 13.89
C GLY A 49 6.85 -3.79 13.42
N ASN A 50 7.37 -4.24 12.27
CA ASN A 50 8.61 -3.70 11.70
C ASN A 50 8.35 -2.33 11.07
N PRO A 51 9.37 -1.46 11.04
CA PRO A 51 9.32 -0.27 10.18
C PRO A 51 9.34 -0.68 8.69
N PRO A 52 9.04 0.25 7.77
CA PRO A 52 9.27 0.02 6.35
C PRO A 52 10.73 -0.33 6.06
N ASP A 53 10.93 -1.02 4.95
CA ASP A 53 12.24 -1.37 4.43
C ASP A 53 13.08 -0.10 4.22
N HIS A 54 14.37 -0.18 4.54
CA HIS A 54 15.30 0.93 4.41
C HIS A 54 15.31 1.58 3.01
N ARG A 55 15.05 0.83 1.93
CA ARG A 55 14.94 1.36 0.57
C ARG A 55 13.72 2.25 0.42
N ALA A 56 12.58 1.83 0.97
CA ALA A 56 11.36 2.63 0.97
C ALA A 56 11.53 3.91 1.79
N LEU A 57 12.14 3.80 2.98
CA LEU A 57 12.49 4.97 3.79
C LEU A 57 13.46 5.92 3.08
N SER A 58 14.48 5.37 2.40
CA SER A 58 15.43 6.16 1.62
C SER A 58 14.74 6.93 0.49
N THR A 59 13.85 6.27 -0.26
CA THR A 59 13.04 6.92 -1.29
C THR A 59 12.16 8.03 -0.71
N MET A 60 11.40 7.75 0.35
CA MET A 60 10.55 8.77 0.99
C MET A 60 11.37 9.96 1.50
N THR A 61 12.54 9.71 2.10
CA THR A 61 13.46 10.76 2.57
C THR A 61 13.95 11.64 1.43
N LYS A 62 14.30 11.07 0.28
CA LYS A 62 14.71 11.84 -0.92
C LYS A 62 13.61 12.79 -1.41
N HIS A 63 12.36 12.46 -1.15
CA HIS A 63 11.20 13.29 -1.48
C HIS A 63 10.71 14.15 -0.29
N ASN A 64 11.48 14.24 0.81
CA ASN A 64 11.12 14.96 2.04
C ASN A 64 9.83 14.47 2.71
N ILE A 65 9.43 13.23 2.46
CA ILE A 65 8.25 12.60 3.05
C ILE A 65 8.67 11.90 4.35
N LYS A 66 8.06 12.28 5.47
CA LYS A 66 8.26 11.63 6.76
C LYS A 66 7.25 10.49 6.93
N TYR A 67 7.70 9.32 7.38
CA TYR A 67 6.84 8.16 7.57
C TYR A 67 7.31 7.29 8.74
N ASN A 68 6.42 7.08 9.72
CA ASN A 68 6.74 6.35 10.96
C ASN A 68 5.80 5.17 11.25
N ASN A 69 4.87 4.85 10.34
CA ASN A 69 3.95 3.74 10.55
C ASN A 69 4.67 2.40 10.46
N LYS A 70 4.14 1.41 11.17
CA LYS A 70 4.71 0.06 11.26
C LYS A 70 3.85 -0.91 10.48
N ALA A 71 4.49 -1.93 9.92
CA ALA A 71 3.82 -2.94 9.15
C ALA A 71 2.75 -3.66 10.00
N ARG A 72 1.55 -3.84 9.43
CA ARG A 72 0.46 -4.60 10.03
C ARG A 72 -0.23 -5.47 9.00
N GLN A 73 -0.79 -6.60 9.42
CA GLN A 73 -1.64 -7.40 8.54
C GLN A 73 -3.04 -6.77 8.42
N ILE A 74 -3.64 -6.93 7.23
CA ILE A 74 -5.04 -6.62 6.99
C ILE A 74 -5.94 -7.53 7.83
N LYS A 75 -7.04 -6.98 8.35
CA LYS A 75 -8.05 -7.68 9.14
C LYS A 75 -9.38 -7.64 8.41
N LYS A 76 -10.27 -8.58 8.72
CA LYS A 76 -11.66 -8.56 8.20
C LYS A 76 -12.38 -7.24 8.51
N GLN A 77 -12.09 -6.63 9.66
CA GLN A 77 -12.65 -5.33 10.06
C GLN A 77 -12.24 -4.19 9.10
N ASP A 78 -11.06 -4.27 8.47
CA ASP A 78 -10.62 -3.23 7.53
C ASP A 78 -11.59 -3.10 6.33
N PHE A 79 -12.19 -4.21 5.88
CA PHE A 79 -13.19 -4.21 4.81
C PHE A 79 -14.53 -3.55 5.18
N HIS A 80 -14.75 -3.30 6.47
CA HIS A 80 -15.91 -2.57 6.99
C HIS A 80 -15.55 -1.14 7.40
N ASP A 81 -14.31 -0.91 7.82
CA ASP A 81 -13.85 0.39 8.29
C ASP A 81 -13.49 1.31 7.12
N PHE A 82 -12.85 0.78 6.09
CA PHE A 82 -12.38 1.53 4.93
C PHE A 82 -13.39 1.56 3.79
N ASP A 83 -13.40 2.68 3.04
CA ASP A 83 -14.29 2.86 1.89
C ASP A 83 -13.62 2.36 0.60
N TYR A 84 -12.30 2.50 0.53
CA TYR A 84 -11.48 2.07 -0.60
C TYR A 84 -10.27 1.28 -0.11
N ILE A 85 -10.01 0.13 -0.74
CA ILE A 85 -8.82 -0.68 -0.49
C ILE A 85 -8.10 -0.86 -1.83
N PHE A 86 -6.85 -0.40 -1.90
CA PHE A 86 -6.04 -0.45 -3.11
C PHE A 86 -5.00 -1.56 -3.04
N GLY A 87 -5.04 -2.49 -3.99
CA GLY A 87 -3.96 -3.47 -4.24
C GLY A 87 -2.90 -2.92 -5.20
N MET A 88 -1.67 -3.42 -5.07
CA MET A 88 -0.52 -2.96 -5.89
C MET A 88 -0.31 -3.76 -7.16
N ASP A 89 -0.76 -5.01 -7.17
CA ASP A 89 -0.64 -5.95 -8.28
C ASP A 89 -1.85 -6.92 -8.29
N GLU A 90 -1.90 -7.79 -9.29
CA GLU A 90 -2.99 -8.76 -9.46
C GLU A 90 -3.04 -9.82 -8.36
N GLU A 91 -1.89 -10.18 -7.76
CA GLU A 91 -1.84 -11.13 -6.65
C GLU A 91 -2.50 -10.53 -5.41
N ASN A 92 -2.15 -9.30 -5.06
CA ASN A 92 -2.78 -8.57 -3.97
C ASN A 92 -4.29 -8.44 -4.20
N MET A 93 -4.70 -8.17 -5.44
CA MET A 93 -6.12 -8.09 -5.76
C MET A 93 -6.83 -9.45 -5.64
N SER A 94 -6.18 -10.53 -6.02
CA SER A 94 -6.70 -11.90 -5.83
C SER A 94 -6.87 -12.24 -4.35
N ASP A 95 -5.86 -11.94 -3.54
CA ASP A 95 -5.88 -12.16 -2.10
C ASP A 95 -6.94 -11.30 -1.40
N LEU A 96 -7.03 -10.02 -1.75
CA LEU A 96 -8.05 -9.11 -1.22
C LEU A 96 -9.46 -9.61 -1.50
N ARG A 97 -9.73 -10.09 -2.73
CA ARG A 97 -11.02 -10.68 -3.10
C ARG A 97 -11.33 -11.95 -2.29
N SER A 98 -10.31 -12.75 -2.01
CA SER A 98 -10.45 -13.98 -1.23
C SER A 98 -10.65 -13.71 0.27
N LEU A 99 -10.03 -12.65 0.80
CA LEU A 99 -10.13 -12.25 2.21
C LEU A 99 -11.38 -11.44 2.53
N ALA A 100 -11.96 -10.75 1.54
CA ALA A 100 -13.11 -9.89 1.73
C ALA A 100 -14.34 -10.68 2.22
N PRO A 101 -14.97 -10.29 3.34
CA PRO A 101 -16.23 -10.87 3.75
C PRO A 101 -17.35 -10.48 2.77
N PRO A 102 -18.40 -11.30 2.58
CA PRO A 102 -19.53 -10.95 1.71
C PRO A 102 -20.25 -9.64 2.08
N SER A 103 -20.17 -9.24 3.36
CA SER A 103 -20.71 -7.99 3.90
C SER A 103 -19.73 -6.81 3.79
N SER A 104 -18.61 -6.96 3.09
CA SER A 104 -17.65 -5.89 2.85
C SER A 104 -18.34 -4.70 2.19
N LYS A 105 -18.08 -3.49 2.71
CA LYS A 105 -18.50 -2.25 2.05
C LYS A 105 -17.38 -1.66 1.18
N ALA A 106 -16.14 -2.09 1.43
CA ALA A 106 -14.97 -1.52 0.79
C ALA A 106 -14.96 -1.80 -0.72
N LYS A 107 -14.65 -0.77 -1.51
CA LYS A 107 -14.36 -0.91 -2.93
C LYS A 107 -12.92 -1.37 -3.10
N LEU A 108 -12.74 -2.56 -3.69
CA LEU A 108 -11.42 -3.10 -4.02
C LEU A 108 -10.98 -2.57 -5.39
N LEU A 109 -9.85 -1.88 -5.44
CA LEU A 109 -9.34 -1.23 -6.65
C LEU A 109 -7.85 -1.53 -6.81
N MET A 110 -7.34 -1.58 -8.03
CA MET A 110 -5.90 -1.67 -8.26
C MET A 110 -5.32 -0.27 -8.42
N LEU A 111 -4.25 0.07 -7.70
CA LEU A 111 -3.70 1.43 -7.71
C LEU A 111 -3.23 1.84 -9.11
N GLY A 112 -2.59 0.93 -9.85
CA GLY A 112 -2.09 1.20 -11.19
C GLY A 112 -3.16 1.36 -12.27
N ASP A 113 -4.45 1.12 -11.97
CA ASP A 113 -5.54 1.47 -12.89
C ASP A 113 -5.77 2.99 -12.96
N PHE A 114 -5.12 3.77 -12.07
CA PHE A 114 -5.25 5.22 -11.98
C PHE A 114 -3.96 5.89 -12.47
N GLY A 115 -4.00 6.45 -13.68
CA GLY A 115 -2.94 7.29 -14.22
C GLY A 115 -1.78 6.56 -14.89
N LEU A 116 -1.83 5.22 -15.00
CA LEU A 116 -0.90 4.42 -15.79
C LEU A 116 -1.60 3.76 -16.98
N ASP A 117 -0.83 3.46 -18.02
CA ASP A 117 -1.30 2.63 -19.12
C ASP A 117 -1.53 1.19 -18.65
N LYS A 118 -2.42 0.48 -19.36
CA LYS A 118 -2.81 -0.89 -19.00
C LYS A 118 -1.61 -1.86 -18.98
N SER A 119 -0.56 -1.57 -19.75
CA SER A 119 0.72 -2.30 -19.76
C SER A 119 1.52 -2.13 -18.46
N ASP A 120 1.37 -1.01 -17.78
CA ASP A 120 2.21 -0.57 -16.67
C ASP A 120 1.47 -0.53 -15.32
N ARG A 121 0.21 -0.99 -15.30
CA ARG A 121 -0.68 -1.00 -14.14
C ARG A 121 -0.19 -1.83 -12.94
N ILE A 122 0.90 -2.59 -13.09
CA ILE A 122 1.49 -3.39 -12.01
C ILE A 122 2.56 -2.58 -11.30
N ILE A 123 2.35 -2.29 -10.01
CA ILE A 123 3.37 -1.66 -9.18
C ILE A 123 4.36 -2.74 -8.71
N VAL A 124 5.46 -2.83 -9.44
CA VAL A 124 6.54 -3.82 -9.25
C VAL A 124 7.05 -3.79 -7.81
N ASP A 125 7.22 -4.97 -7.21
CA ASP A 125 7.76 -5.08 -5.85
C ASP A 125 9.28 -4.88 -5.83
N PRO A 126 9.78 -3.77 -5.26
CA PRO A 126 11.22 -3.54 -5.19
C PRO A 126 11.92 -4.55 -4.27
N TYR A 127 11.19 -5.18 -3.33
CA TYR A 127 11.75 -6.17 -2.41
C TYR A 127 12.40 -7.35 -3.14
N TYR A 128 11.75 -7.85 -4.19
CA TYR A 128 12.22 -8.99 -4.97
C TYR A 128 13.20 -8.59 -6.08
N VAL A 129 13.03 -7.40 -6.67
CA VAL A 129 13.91 -6.93 -7.77
C VAL A 129 15.34 -6.72 -7.31
N SER A 130 15.59 -6.16 -6.12
CA SER A 130 16.97 -5.98 -5.67
C SER A 130 17.63 -7.27 -5.20
N ARG A 131 16.85 -8.31 -4.88
CA ARG A 131 17.36 -9.60 -4.40
C ARG A 131 17.85 -10.47 -5.55
N SER A 132 17.29 -10.31 -6.76
CA SER A 132 17.78 -11.00 -7.96
C SER A 132 19.06 -10.37 -8.52
N LEU A 133 19.28 -9.06 -8.32
CA LEU A 133 20.52 -8.41 -8.77
C LEU A 133 21.75 -8.81 -7.93
N SER A 134 21.58 -9.30 -6.69
CA SER A 134 22.71 -9.83 -5.90
C SER A 134 23.11 -11.26 -6.29
N SER A 135 22.32 -11.97 -7.10
CA SER A 135 22.65 -13.32 -7.58
C SER A 135 23.34 -13.34 -8.94
N TYR A 136 23.52 -12.19 -9.60
CA TYR A 136 24.20 -12.07 -10.90
C TYR A 136 25.59 -11.44 -10.84
N THR A 137 26.12 -11.19 -9.63
CA THR A 137 27.48 -10.64 -9.42
C THR A 137 28.35 -11.57 -8.56
N GLN A 138 28.32 -12.87 -8.81
CA GLN A 138 29.40 -13.79 -8.43
C GLN A 138 30.02 -14.39 -9.68
#